data_AF-A0A368L6M8-F1
#
_entry.id   AF-A0A368L6M8-F1
#
_cell.length_a   1.000
_cell.length_b   1.000
_cell.length_c   1.000
_cell.angle_alpha   90.00
_cell.angle_beta   90.00
_cell.angle_gamma   90.00
#
_symmetry.space_group_name_H-M   'P 1'
#
loop_
_entity.id
_entity.type
_entity.pdbx_description
1 polymer ?
#
loop_
_entity_poly.entity_id
_entity_poly.type
_entity_poly.pdbx_seq_one_letter_code
_entity_poly.pdbx_strand_id
1 'polypeptide(L)'
;MSPSHFLVLNSTLTLAVSLFAGIPYGKAINQQASAAKIHGWRVAHSSLALGAAMGYAIAAVLATVFADIAYLTLNLLIAWAVTLCNYAFCFSLTLGAAHEERGLSKRGSPIGKLVYAGNMLGVVTSLTFMGLLLYASLIGPL
;
A
#
# COMPACT_ATOMS: atom_id res chain seq x y z
N MET A 1 -11.70 10.96 14.86
CA MET A 1 -10.28 10.71 14.56
C MET A 1 -9.88 11.62 13.41
N SER A 2 -8.75 12.34 13.49
CA SER A 2 -8.31 13.19 12.37
C SER A 2 -7.82 12.33 11.19
N PRO A 3 -7.83 12.85 9.95
CA PRO A 3 -7.32 12.11 8.79
C PRO A 3 -5.88 11.64 8.95
N SER A 4 -5.02 12.46 9.58
CA SER A 4 -3.64 12.11 9.87
C SER A 4 -3.52 10.93 10.84
N HIS A 5 -4.24 10.94 11.97
CA HIS A 5 -4.24 9.82 12.91
C HIS A 5 -4.81 8.54 12.29
N PHE A 6 -5.87 8.67 11.48
CA PHE A 6 -6.42 7.54 10.72
C PHE A 6 -5.36 6.95 9.78
N LEU A 7 -4.64 7.79 9.05
CA LEU A 7 -3.60 7.32 8.12
C LEU A 7 -2.41 6.70 8.84
N VAL A 8 -1.97 7.24 9.99
CA VAL A 8 -0.93 6.64 10.84
C VAL A 8 -1.34 5.25 11.32
N LEU A 9 -2.59 5.10 11.79
CA LEU A 9 -3.09 3.81 12.26
C LEU A 9 -3.07 2.76 11.13
N ASN A 10 -3.64 3.09 9.97
CA ASN A 10 -3.69 2.14 8.85
C ASN A 10 -2.30 1.86 8.26
N SER A 11 -1.41 2.85 8.21
CA SER A 11 -0.01 2.65 7.78
C SER A 11 0.76 1.74 8.74
N THR A 12 0.45 1.81 10.04
CA THR A 12 0.99 0.87 11.04
C THR A 12 0.51 -0.56 10.81
N LEU A 13 -0.75 -0.75 10.42
CA LEU A 13 -1.27 -2.06 10.04
C LEU A 13 -0.59 -2.59 8.78
N THR A 14 -0.38 -1.75 7.76
CA THR A 14 0.41 -2.09 6.57
C THR A 14 1.84 -2.47 6.92
N LEU A 15 2.50 -1.70 7.80
CA LEU A 15 3.85 -2.02 8.27
C LEU A 15 3.88 -3.36 8.99
N ALA A 16 2.90 -3.65 9.84
CA ALA A 16 2.80 -4.93 10.52
C ALA A 16 2.71 -6.10 9.52
N VAL A 17 1.85 -6.00 8.49
CA VAL A 17 1.78 -7.00 7.42
C VAL A 17 3.13 -7.16 6.72
N SER A 18 3.82 -6.05 6.44
CA SER A 18 5.15 -6.06 5.83
C SER A 18 6.19 -6.80 6.68
N LEU A 19 6.22 -6.53 7.99
CA LEU A 19 7.13 -7.18 8.93
C LEU A 19 6.82 -8.68 9.04
N PHE A 20 5.53 -9.05 9.13
CA PHE A 20 5.11 -10.44 9.14
C PHE A 20 5.45 -11.16 7.84
N ALA A 21 5.45 -10.49 6.68
CA ALA A 21 5.91 -11.07 5.41
C ALA A 21 7.41 -11.44 5.41
N GLY A 22 8.20 -10.91 6.35
CA GLY A 22 9.59 -11.33 6.57
C GLY A 22 9.72 -12.78 7.05
N ILE A 23 8.72 -13.30 7.77
CA ILE A 23 8.69 -14.69 8.25
C ILE A 23 8.60 -15.69 7.09
N PRO A 24 7.57 -15.66 6.21
CA PRO A 24 7.51 -16.56 5.07
C PRO A 24 8.63 -16.30 4.06
N TYR A 25 9.18 -15.08 3.99
CA TYR A 25 10.39 -14.81 3.21
C TYR A 25 11.59 -15.63 3.73
N GLY A 26 11.92 -15.51 5.01
CA GLY A 26 13.03 -16.27 5.62
C GLY A 26 12.80 -17.78 5.53
N LYS A 27 11.57 -18.24 5.72
CA LYS A 27 11.19 -19.65 5.53
C LYS A 27 11.43 -20.11 4.08
N ALA A 28 11.04 -19.32 3.08
CA ALA A 28 11.25 -19.66 1.67
C ALA A 28 12.73 -19.80 1.31
N ILE A 29 13.60 -18.96 1.87
CA ILE A 29 15.06 -19.06 1.69
C ILE A 29 15.59 -20.34 2.31
N ASN A 30 15.29 -20.58 3.60
CA ASN A 30 15.81 -21.72 4.35
C ASN A 30 15.34 -23.07 3.78
N GLN A 31 14.17 -23.09 3.14
CA GLN A 31 13.61 -24.28 2.50
C GLN A 31 13.97 -24.41 1.02
N GLN A 32 14.84 -23.54 0.49
CA GLN A 32 15.21 -23.52 -0.94
C GLN A 32 13.99 -23.55 -1.87
N ALA A 33 12.97 -22.76 -1.53
CA ALA A 33 11.78 -22.62 -2.36
C ALA A 33 12.13 -22.06 -3.75
N SER A 34 11.17 -22.09 -4.66
CA SER A 34 11.36 -21.55 -6.01
C SER A 34 11.85 -20.09 -5.98
N ALA A 35 12.67 -19.71 -6.98
CA ALA A 35 13.14 -18.34 -7.12
C ALA A 35 11.97 -17.33 -7.21
N ALA A 36 10.85 -17.73 -7.82
CA ALA A 36 9.64 -16.92 -7.90
C ALA A 36 9.03 -16.65 -6.52
N LYS A 37 8.94 -17.68 -5.66
CA LYS A 37 8.41 -17.55 -4.30
C LYS A 37 9.29 -16.68 -3.41
N ILE A 38 10.60 -16.90 -3.43
CA ILE A 38 11.58 -16.10 -2.67
C ILE A 38 11.49 -14.64 -3.11
N HIS A 39 11.46 -14.39 -4.42
CA HIS A 39 11.33 -13.04 -4.97
C HIS A 39 10.01 -12.38 -4.57
N GLY A 40 8.88 -13.10 -4.67
CA GLY A 40 7.56 -12.59 -4.28
C GLY A 40 7.52 -12.14 -2.83
N TRP A 41 8.02 -12.96 -1.91
CA TRP A 41 8.06 -12.60 -0.49
C TRP A 41 9.02 -11.45 -0.19
N ARG A 42 10.17 -11.37 -0.89
CA ARG A 42 11.08 -10.23 -0.79
C ARG A 42 10.40 -8.93 -1.21
N VAL A 43 9.65 -8.95 -2.32
CA VAL A 43 8.91 -7.79 -2.83
C VAL A 43 7.82 -7.40 -1.83
N ALA A 44 7.04 -8.36 -1.32
CA ALA A 44 6.02 -8.09 -0.30
C ALA A 44 6.63 -7.46 0.97
N HIS A 45 7.72 -8.02 1.50
CA HIS A 45 8.37 -7.52 2.71
C HIS A 45 8.98 -6.11 2.57
N SER A 46 9.54 -5.78 1.41
CA SER A 46 10.20 -4.48 1.19
C SER A 46 9.23 -3.41 0.68
N SER A 47 8.36 -3.75 -0.25
CA SER A 47 7.47 -2.78 -0.91
C SER A 47 6.34 -2.33 0.01
N LEU A 48 5.81 -3.23 0.85
CA LEU A 48 4.78 -2.86 1.83
C LEU A 48 5.34 -1.95 2.92
N ALA A 49 6.59 -2.16 3.34
CA ALA A 49 7.27 -1.29 4.29
C ALA A 49 7.45 0.11 3.71
N LEU A 50 7.82 0.20 2.43
CA LEU A 50 7.90 1.48 1.72
C LEU A 50 6.52 2.15 1.60
N GLY A 51 5.46 1.39 1.30
CA GLY A 51 4.08 1.90 1.26
C GLY A 51 3.61 2.45 2.62
N ALA A 52 3.96 1.77 3.72
CA ALA A 52 3.70 2.26 5.07
C ALA A 52 4.48 3.53 5.39
N ALA A 53 5.78 3.57 5.05
CA ALA A 53 6.62 4.76 5.23
C ALA A 53 6.07 5.98 4.47
N MET A 54 5.60 5.78 3.24
CA MET A 54 4.93 6.81 2.45
C MET A 54 3.64 7.29 3.15
N GLY A 55 2.83 6.37 3.68
CA GLY A 55 1.64 6.71 4.45
C GLY A 55 1.94 7.56 5.68
N TYR A 56 3.01 7.26 6.43
CA TYR A 56 3.47 8.10 7.54
C TYR A 56 3.93 9.49 7.10
N ALA A 57 4.70 9.57 6.00
CA ALA A 57 5.16 10.85 5.46
C ALA A 57 3.97 11.74 5.05
N ILE A 58 2.99 11.17 4.33
CA ILE A 58 1.76 11.87 3.96
C ILE A 58 0.99 12.30 5.21
N ALA A 59 0.84 11.42 6.21
CA ALA A 59 0.15 11.77 7.45
C ALA A 59 0.79 12.95 8.18
N ALA A 60 2.12 13.03 8.19
CA ALA A 60 2.86 14.17 8.75
C ALA A 60 2.57 15.48 7.98
N VAL A 61 2.55 15.43 6.64
CA VAL A 61 2.19 16.59 5.80
C VAL A 61 0.75 17.05 6.07
N LEU A 62 -0.21 16.11 6.14
CA LEU A 62 -1.61 16.45 6.44
C LEU A 62 -1.77 17.06 7.84
N ALA A 63 -0.99 16.61 8.82
CA ALA A 63 -1.04 17.10 10.20
C ALA A 63 -0.39 18.48 10.37
N THR A 64 0.50 18.90 9.47
CA THR A 64 1.31 20.11 9.62
C THR A 64 0.94 21.17 8.59
N VAL A 65 1.07 20.85 7.31
CA VAL A 65 0.84 21.80 6.20
C VAL A 65 -0.65 22.02 5.95
N PHE A 66 -1.47 20.98 6.12
CA PHE A 66 -2.91 21.03 5.82
C PHE A 66 -3.79 20.83 7.06
N ALA A 67 -3.38 21.37 8.21
CA ALA A 67 -4.09 21.19 9.47
C ALA A 67 -5.43 21.97 9.56
N ASP A 68 -5.61 23.00 8.73
CA ASP A 68 -6.80 23.84 8.73
C ASP A 68 -8.06 23.06 8.32
N ILE A 69 -9.19 23.38 8.96
CA ILE A 69 -10.49 22.76 8.70
C ILE A 69 -10.94 22.92 7.25
N ALA A 70 -10.50 23.97 6.55
CA ALA A 70 -10.77 24.20 5.14
C ALA A 70 -10.30 23.04 4.24
N TYR A 71 -9.27 22.29 4.66
CA TYR A 71 -8.70 21.16 3.92
C TYR A 71 -9.23 19.80 4.38
N LEU A 72 -10.16 19.75 5.34
CA LEU A 72 -10.61 18.49 5.96
C LEU A 72 -11.08 17.45 4.92
N THR A 73 -11.92 17.85 3.98
CA THR A 73 -12.45 16.95 2.94
C THR A 73 -11.33 16.39 2.06
N LEU A 74 -10.40 17.23 1.63
CA LEU A 74 -9.26 16.81 0.80
C LEU A 74 -8.35 15.85 1.57
N ASN A 75 -8.06 16.15 2.83
CA ASN A 75 -7.26 15.29 3.70
C ASN A 75 -7.92 13.93 3.91
N LEU A 76 -9.25 13.86 4.06
CA LEU A 76 -9.99 12.60 4.16
C LEU A 76 -9.87 11.79 2.86
N LEU A 77 -10.04 12.43 1.70
CA LEU A 77 -9.92 11.75 0.41
C LEU A 77 -8.51 11.18 0.20
N ILE A 78 -7.47 11.96 0.52
CA ILE A 78 -6.07 11.50 0.46
C ILE A 78 -5.87 10.32 1.40
N ALA A 79 -6.27 10.44 2.67
CA ALA A 79 -6.07 9.41 3.67
C ALA A 79 -6.75 8.08 3.28
N TRP A 80 -7.98 8.13 2.75
CA TRP A 80 -8.69 6.95 2.26
C TRP A 80 -8.05 6.36 1.01
N ALA A 81 -7.66 7.18 0.03
CA ALA A 81 -7.03 6.71 -1.20
C ALA A 81 -5.68 6.02 -0.92
N VAL A 82 -4.85 6.57 -0.03
CA VAL A 82 -3.59 5.95 0.42
C VAL A 82 -3.87 4.64 1.17
N THR A 83 -4.87 4.63 2.07
CA THR A 83 -5.24 3.43 2.83
C THR A 83 -5.70 2.29 1.92
N LEU A 84 -6.60 2.59 0.97
CA LEU A 84 -7.08 1.62 -0.01
C LEU A 84 -5.94 1.09 -0.88
N CYS A 85 -5.04 1.96 -1.32
CA CYS A 85 -3.84 1.57 -2.07
C CYS A 85 -2.98 0.59 -1.28
N ASN A 86 -2.63 0.94 -0.04
CA ASN A 86 -1.80 0.11 0.82
C ASN A 86 -2.45 -1.25 1.09
N TYR A 87 -3.76 -1.30 1.34
CA TYR A 87 -4.46 -2.57 1.58
C TYR A 87 -4.62 -3.42 0.33
N ALA A 88 -4.83 -2.80 -0.84
CA ALA A 88 -4.85 -3.50 -2.11
C ALA A 88 -3.50 -4.17 -2.41
N PHE A 89 -2.38 -3.48 -2.09
CA PHE A 89 -1.05 -4.06 -2.21
C PHE A 89 -0.72 -5.07 -1.12
N CYS A 90 -1.15 -4.88 0.13
CA CYS A 90 -1.05 -5.90 1.18
C CYS A 90 -1.68 -7.20 0.69
N PHE A 91 -2.91 -7.13 0.17
CA PHE A 91 -3.62 -8.30 -0.34
C PHE A 91 -2.91 -8.93 -1.55
N SER A 92 -2.65 -8.16 -2.61
CA SER A 92 -2.09 -8.69 -3.85
C SER A 92 -0.67 -9.22 -3.70
N LEU A 93 0.22 -8.50 -3.00
CA LEU A 93 1.62 -8.91 -2.86
C LEU A 93 1.77 -10.13 -1.96
N THR A 94 1.01 -10.22 -0.86
CA THR A 94 1.08 -11.39 0.02
C THR A 94 0.46 -12.63 -0.63
N LEU A 95 -0.71 -12.48 -1.26
CA LEU A 95 -1.38 -13.58 -1.97
C LEU A 95 -0.53 -14.05 -3.16
N GLY A 96 0.02 -13.12 -3.94
CA GLY A 96 0.89 -13.41 -5.07
C GLY A 96 2.17 -14.13 -4.64
N ALA A 97 2.80 -13.69 -3.56
CA ALA A 97 3.98 -14.37 -3.00
C ALA A 97 3.66 -15.78 -2.48
N ALA A 98 2.49 -15.98 -1.87
CA ALA A 98 2.07 -17.27 -1.33
C ALA A 98 1.83 -18.31 -2.43
N HIS A 99 1.26 -17.89 -3.56
CA HIS A 99 0.83 -18.77 -4.67
C HIS A 99 1.70 -18.67 -5.93
N GLU A 100 2.80 -17.92 -5.88
CA GLU A 100 3.70 -17.69 -7.01
C GLU A 100 2.99 -17.04 -8.22
N GLU A 101 1.92 -16.30 -7.95
CA GLU A 101 1.12 -15.57 -8.92
C GLU A 101 1.56 -14.10 -8.98
N ARG A 102 1.79 -13.56 -10.19
CA ARG A 102 2.20 -12.15 -10.36
C ARG A 102 1.03 -11.21 -10.65
N GLY A 103 -0.15 -11.74 -10.98
CA GLY A 103 -1.31 -10.93 -11.32
C GLY A 103 -1.07 -9.98 -12.50
N LEU A 104 -0.46 -10.49 -13.58
CA LEU A 104 -0.16 -9.73 -14.80
C LEU A 104 -1.29 -9.75 -15.84
N SER A 105 -2.30 -10.59 -15.64
CA SER A 105 -3.40 -10.77 -16.59
C SER A 105 -4.74 -11.02 -15.88
N LYS A 106 -5.83 -10.58 -16.52
CA LYS A 106 -7.22 -10.95 -16.16
C LYS A 106 -7.55 -12.40 -16.50
N ARG A 107 -6.69 -13.07 -17.25
CA ARG A 107 -6.81 -14.49 -17.64
C ARG A 107 -5.91 -15.33 -16.74
N GLY A 108 -6.29 -16.58 -16.50
CA GLY A 108 -5.52 -17.53 -15.70
C GLY A 108 -6.28 -18.05 -14.49
N SER A 109 -5.54 -18.51 -13.49
CA SER A 109 -6.07 -19.12 -12.27
C SER A 109 -6.98 -18.14 -11.50
N PRO A 110 -7.96 -18.64 -10.72
CA PRO A 110 -8.79 -17.77 -9.88
C PRO A 110 -7.96 -16.90 -8.92
N ILE A 111 -6.86 -17.42 -8.39
CA ILE A 111 -5.94 -16.69 -7.50
C ILE A 111 -5.20 -15.60 -8.27
N GLY A 112 -4.66 -15.91 -9.45
CA GLY A 112 -4.00 -14.92 -10.32
C GLY A 112 -4.92 -13.75 -10.68
N LYS A 113 -6.22 -14.02 -10.89
CA LYS A 113 -7.23 -12.96 -11.11
C LYS A 113 -7.43 -12.07 -9.88
N LEU A 114 -7.43 -12.64 -8.67
CA LEU A 114 -7.51 -11.88 -7.42
C LEU A 114 -6.27 -10.99 -7.23
N VAL A 115 -5.08 -11.55 -7.47
CA VAL A 115 -3.82 -10.77 -7.42
C VAL A 115 -3.85 -9.64 -8.43
N TYR A 116 -4.29 -9.90 -9.66
CA TYR A 116 -4.46 -8.88 -10.69
C TYR A 116 -5.45 -7.77 -10.26
N ALA A 117 -6.61 -8.15 -9.69
CA ALA A 117 -7.60 -7.20 -9.22
C ALA A 117 -7.05 -6.30 -8.10
N GLY A 118 -6.32 -6.89 -7.14
CA GLY A 118 -5.65 -6.14 -6.07
C GLY A 118 -4.57 -5.19 -6.63
N ASN A 119 -3.73 -5.64 -7.55
CA ASN A 119 -2.75 -4.79 -8.23
C ASN A 119 -3.44 -3.61 -8.95
N MET A 120 -4.51 -3.88 -9.69
CA MET A 120 -5.24 -2.84 -10.41
C MET A 120 -5.89 -1.83 -9.47
N LEU A 121 -6.50 -2.29 -8.38
CA LEU A 121 -7.06 -1.40 -7.35
C LEU A 121 -5.94 -0.54 -6.74
N GLY A 122 -4.79 -1.13 -6.43
CA GLY A 122 -3.61 -0.42 -5.93
C GLY A 122 -3.14 0.67 -6.91
N VAL A 123 -3.07 0.37 -8.21
CA VAL A 123 -2.69 1.35 -9.24
C VAL A 123 -3.71 2.48 -9.37
N VAL A 124 -5.00 2.18 -9.42
CA VAL A 124 -6.04 3.21 -9.56
C VAL A 124 -6.04 4.14 -8.35
N THR A 125 -5.98 3.58 -7.15
CA THR A 125 -5.96 4.35 -5.91
C THR A 125 -4.65 5.11 -5.72
N SER A 126 -3.51 4.59 -6.21
CA SER A 126 -2.24 5.30 -6.17
C SER A 126 -2.20 6.52 -7.08
N LEU A 127 -2.68 6.37 -8.31
CA LEU A 127 -2.85 7.50 -9.23
C LEU A 127 -3.84 8.53 -8.66
N THR A 128 -4.90 8.07 -7.99
CA THR A 128 -5.88 8.95 -7.35
C THR A 128 -5.25 9.77 -6.24
N PHE A 129 -4.56 9.15 -5.27
CA PHE A 129 -3.94 9.94 -4.19
C PHE A 129 -2.80 10.81 -4.72
N MET A 130 -2.07 10.39 -5.75
CA MET A 130 -1.04 11.22 -6.39
C MET A 130 -1.66 12.49 -6.99
N GLY A 131 -2.78 12.35 -7.71
CA GLY A 131 -3.52 13.50 -8.25
C GLY A 131 -4.07 14.42 -7.16
N LEU A 132 -4.57 13.86 -6.06
CA LEU A 132 -5.04 14.64 -4.91
C LEU A 132 -3.91 15.39 -4.21
N LEU A 133 -2.73 14.78 -4.05
CA LEU A 133 -1.55 15.44 -3.49
C LEU A 133 -1.03 16.55 -4.40
N LEU A 134 -1.02 16.33 -5.72
CA LEU A 134 -0.68 17.37 -6.67
C LEU A 134 -1.67 18.54 -6.58
N TYR A 135 -2.97 18.25 -6.56
CA TYR A 135 -3.99 19.29 -6.36
C TYR A 135 -3.79 20.03 -5.04
N ALA A 136 -3.55 19.32 -3.93
CA ALA A 136 -3.26 19.90 -2.63
C ALA A 136 -2.07 20.86 -2.68
N SER A 137 -1.00 20.51 -3.41
CA SER A 137 0.17 21.40 -3.57
C SER A 137 -0.13 22.69 -4.32
N LEU A 138 -1.16 22.72 -5.17
CA LEU A 138 -1.54 23.91 -5.95
C LEU A 138 -2.44 24.88 -5.16
N ILE A 139 -3.20 24.37 -4.19
CA ILE A 139 -4.16 25.16 -3.38
C ILE A 139 -3.73 25.30 -1.91
N GLY A 140 -2.60 24.68 -1.56
CA GLY A 140 -2.11 24.62 -0.19
C GLY A 140 -1.54 25.95 0.29
N PRO A 141 -1.38 26.11 1.61
CA PRO A 141 -0.99 27.37 2.24
C PRO A 141 0.52 27.67 2.13
N LEU A 142 1.15 27.35 0.99
CA LEU A 142 2.56 27.69 0.73
C LEU A 142 2.75 29.19 0.51
#